data_AF-A0AAV7YES2-F1
#
_entry.id   AF-A0AAV7YES2-F1
#
_cell.length_a   1.000
_cell.length_b   1.000
_cell.length_c   1.000
_cell.angle_alpha   90.00
_cell.angle_beta   90.00
_cell.angle_gamma   90.00
#
_symmetry.space_group_name_H-M   'P 1'
#
loop_
_entity.id
_entity.type
_entity.pdbx_description
1 polymer ?
#
loop_
_entity_poly.entity_id
_entity_poly.type
_entity_poly.pdbx_seq_one_letter_code
_entity_poly.pdbx_strand_id
1 'polypeptide(L)'
;MQVVPIGKTLLKFLNNKEFSDIKFEVGLQKEVLYGHKLLLSITSGFFKSLFYSNQKWEETKVGSNNIIIPDIEPNVFKLVLEFCYTKKLAFSLELLFSLLLASDKFQIPELKNYCLHFFNQNLNVINCLKIYDSIFNQSQQELETFPLFKKIINRLDRFIRRHSSKIFCQSNCLNELSNDLVVHCLKYNNLNVKEIDLLERLIERSFFLHKNEKRKDRENEKEEEEDNEKEKDNEKEKDNEKEMENENENEEEEEEDNNHNLSNKITTSLDTFLPFIQKNLICQEDLSKLEKKYKIKIKLPLRKGFTNENNSNEHTFNSIVVEKNDKENNKQKKDSQQEQEQEQENENENENENEKEKEKNKDETEREKVLKKVTINEGIKKKKRYNKENLKVLILHCTEINEEFRKLIALDIIKSIQSTGIKNVDHINLALGGKEKLTLENFQRYDSIFLTFGDDYIPDRSSLGDLLADYVEDGGGLVICSIACCLPDEDLNLQGRIITDGFCPVNRGVAVEGVATTLGEVLLPNHPIMKDVKSWDGGKYSWHIKTDQMKKDATPIAKLSDNTVFIATKKKSPSSGTVIFLNTIPISDGILGSGNMFLLASDGRTILANVAEFAGID
;
A
#
# COMPACT_ATOMS: atom_id res chain seq x y z
N MET A 1 -24.28 -11.17 38.77
CA MET A 1 -24.34 -9.76 38.32
C MET A 1 -23.63 -9.67 36.98
N GLN A 2 -24.34 -9.35 35.89
CA GLN A 2 -23.65 -8.98 34.64
C GLN A 2 -23.03 -7.60 34.87
N VAL A 3 -21.70 -7.51 34.80
CA VAL A 3 -20.99 -6.23 34.89
C VAL A 3 -21.25 -5.48 33.58
N VAL A 4 -22.14 -4.48 33.62
CA VAL A 4 -22.36 -3.59 32.49
C VAL A 4 -21.13 -2.69 32.35
N PRO A 5 -20.46 -2.63 31.18
CA PRO A 5 -19.32 -1.75 30.99
C PRO A 5 -19.70 -0.29 31.26
N ILE A 6 -18.87 0.44 32.01
CA ILE A 6 -19.16 1.81 32.46
C ILE A 6 -19.55 2.75 31.30
N GLY A 7 -18.95 2.58 30.12
CA GLY A 7 -19.28 3.36 28.93
C GLY A 7 -20.74 3.22 28.47
N LYS A 8 -21.35 2.03 28.62
CA LYS A 8 -22.79 1.83 28.34
C LYS A 8 -23.67 2.58 29.34
N THR A 9 -23.22 2.70 30.59
CA THR A 9 -23.95 3.46 31.62
C THR A 9 -23.82 4.97 31.43
N LEU A 10 -22.72 5.44 30.83
CA LEU A 10 -22.47 6.85 30.56
C LEU A 10 -23.30 7.41 29.40
N LEU A 11 -23.78 6.56 28.48
CA LEU A 11 -24.63 6.97 27.35
C LEU A 11 -25.85 7.81 27.76
N LYS A 12 -26.47 7.52 28.92
CA LYS A 12 -27.63 8.28 29.42
C LYS A 12 -27.33 9.74 29.76
N PHE A 13 -26.04 10.08 29.90
CA PHE A 13 -25.56 11.44 30.15
C PHE A 13 -25.04 12.12 28.88
N LEU A 14 -24.96 11.42 27.74
CA LEU A 14 -24.57 12.00 26.47
C LEU A 14 -25.58 13.09 26.07
N ASN A 15 -25.08 14.29 25.75
CA ASN A 15 -25.90 15.44 25.36
C ASN A 15 -27.01 15.80 26.38
N ASN A 16 -26.80 15.51 27.67
CA ASN A 16 -27.78 15.76 28.72
C ASN A 16 -27.54 17.12 29.39
N LYS A 17 -28.48 18.05 29.24
CA LYS A 17 -28.39 19.41 29.78
C LYS A 17 -28.25 19.49 31.31
N GLU A 18 -28.85 18.57 32.06
CA GLU A 18 -28.94 18.65 33.52
C GLU A 18 -27.58 18.39 34.20
N PHE A 19 -26.81 17.45 33.68
CA PHE A 19 -25.55 17.01 34.30
C PHE A 19 -24.29 17.57 33.62
N SER A 20 -24.46 18.26 32.50
CA SER A 20 -23.36 18.80 31.71
C SER A 20 -22.77 20.07 32.32
N ASP A 21 -21.44 20.17 32.28
CA ASP A 21 -20.67 21.32 32.76
C ASP A 21 -20.08 22.17 31.61
N ILE A 22 -20.39 21.81 30.36
CA ILE A 22 -20.03 22.55 29.15
C ILE A 22 -21.13 22.46 28.08
N LYS A 23 -21.31 23.54 27.30
CA LYS A 23 -22.14 23.58 26.10
C LYS A 23 -21.34 24.03 24.86
N PHE A 24 -21.73 23.51 23.71
CA PHE A 24 -21.13 23.75 22.40
C PHE A 24 -22.19 24.30 21.44
N GLU A 25 -21.87 25.36 20.71
CA GLU A 25 -22.64 25.84 19.56
C GLU A 25 -21.95 25.35 18.30
N VAL A 26 -22.54 24.36 17.62
CA VAL A 26 -21.89 23.60 16.55
C VAL A 26 -22.52 23.89 15.18
N GLY A 27 -21.65 24.01 14.18
CA GLY A 27 -22.01 24.24 12.78
C GLY A 27 -22.57 25.63 12.52
N LEU A 28 -22.86 25.90 11.24
CA LEU A 28 -23.49 27.16 10.81
C LEU A 28 -24.89 27.33 11.38
N GLN A 29 -25.57 26.21 11.66
CA GLN A 29 -26.89 26.19 12.29
C GLN A 29 -26.84 26.52 13.78
N LYS A 30 -25.64 26.57 14.39
CA LYS A 30 -25.42 26.81 15.83
C LYS A 30 -26.23 25.86 16.71
N GLU A 31 -26.27 24.58 16.34
CA GLU A 31 -26.95 23.57 17.15
C GLU A 31 -26.26 23.45 18.52
N VAL A 32 -27.05 23.50 19.59
CA VAL A 32 -26.52 23.46 20.95
C VAL A 32 -26.38 22.02 21.43
N LEU A 33 -25.15 21.62 21.75
CA LEU A 33 -24.82 20.31 22.29
C LEU A 33 -24.18 20.42 23.67
N TYR A 34 -24.42 19.43 24.54
CA TYR A 34 -23.99 19.43 25.93
C TYR A 34 -22.96 18.32 26.19
N GLY A 35 -22.01 18.56 27.08
CA GLY A 35 -20.98 17.58 27.42
C GLY A 35 -20.41 17.70 28.83
N HIS A 36 -19.44 16.83 29.12
CA HIS A 36 -18.74 16.80 30.41
C HIS A 36 -17.24 17.02 30.19
N LYS A 37 -16.66 18.08 30.77
CA LYS A 37 -15.26 18.48 30.60
C LYS A 37 -14.30 17.33 30.91
N LEU A 38 -14.56 16.58 31.99
CA LEU A 38 -13.74 15.45 32.40
C LEU A 38 -13.71 14.35 31.32
N LEU A 39 -14.88 13.92 30.82
CA LEU A 39 -14.96 12.84 29.83
C LEU A 39 -14.27 13.22 28.51
N LEU A 40 -14.46 14.46 28.06
CA LEU A 40 -13.81 14.97 26.86
C LEU A 40 -12.29 15.08 27.03
N SER A 41 -11.81 15.49 28.21
CA SER A 41 -10.37 15.64 28.47
C SER A 41 -9.62 14.32 28.64
N ILE A 42 -10.32 13.23 28.97
CA ILE A 42 -9.73 11.89 29.01
C ILE A 42 -9.36 11.41 27.60
N THR A 43 -10.17 11.77 26.60
CA THR A 43 -10.07 11.24 25.24
C THR A 43 -9.40 12.19 24.25
N SER A 44 -9.37 13.49 24.55
CA SER A 44 -8.90 14.54 23.65
C SER A 44 -7.83 15.39 24.30
N GLY A 45 -6.66 15.44 23.67
CA GLY A 45 -5.58 16.36 24.07
C GLY A 45 -5.98 17.83 23.89
N PHE A 46 -6.78 18.11 22.86
CA PHE A 46 -7.34 19.43 22.60
C PHE A 46 -8.26 19.88 23.73
N PHE A 47 -9.29 19.10 24.08
CA PHE A 47 -10.24 19.48 25.13
C PHE A 47 -9.59 19.57 26.51
N LYS A 48 -8.62 18.70 26.81
CA LYS A 48 -7.83 18.81 28.03
C LYS A 48 -7.10 20.16 28.12
N SER A 49 -6.50 20.59 27.01
CA SER A 49 -5.82 21.88 26.93
C SER A 49 -6.83 23.03 27.01
N LEU A 50 -7.94 22.96 26.28
CA LEU A 50 -8.98 23.97 26.27
C LEU A 50 -9.58 24.22 27.66
N PHE A 51 -9.80 23.17 28.46
CA PHE A 51 -10.50 23.28 29.75
C PHE A 51 -9.57 23.49 30.95
N TYR A 52 -8.33 23.01 30.89
CA TYR A 52 -7.45 22.96 32.07
C TYR A 52 -6.08 23.61 31.86
N SER A 53 -5.77 24.16 30.69
CA SER A 53 -4.58 25.00 30.52
C SER A 53 -4.83 26.44 30.99
N ASN A 54 -3.77 27.11 31.44
CA ASN A 54 -3.82 28.55 31.79
C ASN A 54 -3.76 29.46 30.55
N GLN A 55 -3.88 28.91 29.34
CA GLN A 55 -3.82 29.66 28.08
C GLN A 55 -5.19 30.22 27.73
N LYS A 56 -5.24 31.47 27.23
CA LYS A 56 -6.47 32.08 26.70
C LYS A 56 -6.64 31.62 25.25
N TRP A 57 -7.69 30.84 25.00
CA TRP A 57 -8.07 30.40 23.66
C TRP A 57 -9.02 31.42 23.03
N GLU A 58 -8.88 31.69 21.73
CA GLU A 58 -9.76 32.62 21.00
C GLU A 58 -11.23 32.16 21.05
N GLU A 59 -11.47 30.85 21.10
CA GLU A 59 -12.81 30.26 21.22
C GLU A 59 -13.43 30.42 22.62
N THR A 60 -12.63 30.81 23.62
CA THR A 60 -13.09 31.09 24.99
C THR A 60 -13.17 32.58 25.24
N LYS A 61 -14.39 33.15 25.19
CA LYS A 61 -14.63 34.36 25.99
C LYS A 61 -14.34 33.99 27.44
N VAL A 62 -13.35 34.64 28.04
CA VAL A 62 -12.88 34.41 29.41
C VAL A 62 -14.07 34.22 30.35
N GLY A 63 -14.27 32.99 30.84
CA GLY A 63 -15.31 32.63 31.82
C GLY A 63 -16.63 32.07 31.30
N SER A 64 -16.85 31.89 29.99
CA SER A 64 -18.09 31.25 29.49
C SER A 64 -17.93 29.73 29.29
N ASN A 65 -18.82 28.91 29.88
CA ASN A 65 -18.96 27.47 29.57
C ASN A 65 -19.61 27.23 28.18
N ASN A 66 -19.38 28.13 27.21
CA ASN A 66 -19.92 28.09 25.85
C ASN A 66 -18.77 28.09 24.86
N ILE A 67 -18.64 27.04 24.05
CA ILE A 67 -17.60 26.91 23.02
C ILE A 67 -18.28 26.92 21.65
N ILE A 68 -17.76 27.69 20.71
CA ILE A 68 -18.30 27.79 19.34
C ILE A 68 -17.44 26.95 18.41
N ILE A 69 -18.05 26.07 17.63
CA ILE A 69 -17.39 25.17 16.66
C ILE A 69 -18.10 25.34 15.31
N PRO A 70 -17.75 26.39 14.53
CA PRO A 70 -18.51 26.76 13.34
C PRO A 70 -18.25 25.87 12.11
N ASP A 71 -17.12 25.17 12.10
CA ASP A 71 -16.53 24.44 10.97
C ASP A 71 -16.75 22.92 11.02
N ILE A 72 -17.51 22.43 12.01
CA ILE A 72 -17.88 21.01 12.11
C ILE A 72 -19.40 20.90 12.07
N GLU A 73 -19.90 19.96 11.26
CA GLU A 73 -21.34 19.67 11.22
C GLU A 73 -21.84 19.05 12.53
N PRO A 74 -23.06 19.38 12.99
CA PRO A 74 -23.57 18.87 14.27
C PRO A 74 -23.65 17.35 14.39
N ASN A 75 -24.01 16.64 13.32
CA ASN A 75 -24.01 15.18 13.23
C ASN A 75 -22.61 14.59 13.48
N VAL A 76 -21.56 15.17 12.90
CA VAL A 76 -20.17 14.74 13.07
C VAL A 76 -19.71 14.98 14.51
N PHE A 77 -20.03 16.14 15.07
CA PHE A 77 -19.67 16.43 16.46
C PHE A 77 -20.41 15.52 17.47
N LYS A 78 -21.68 15.16 17.21
CA LYS A 78 -22.42 14.18 18.02
C LYS A 78 -21.68 12.83 18.07
N LEU A 79 -21.15 12.37 16.95
CA LEU A 79 -20.36 11.14 16.89
C LEU A 79 -19.02 11.28 17.64
N VAL A 80 -18.36 12.44 17.56
CA VAL A 80 -17.17 12.73 18.39
C VAL A 80 -17.52 12.63 19.88
N LEU A 81 -18.62 13.26 20.31
CA LEU A 81 -19.09 13.18 21.69
C LEU A 81 -19.41 11.73 22.09
N GLU A 82 -20.16 11.00 21.28
CA GLU A 82 -20.50 9.60 21.56
C GLU A 82 -19.24 8.75 21.73
N PHE A 83 -18.25 8.90 20.85
CA PHE A 83 -16.99 8.18 20.95
C PHE A 83 -16.24 8.50 22.25
N CYS A 84 -16.28 9.75 22.72
CA CYS A 84 -15.65 10.13 23.98
C CYS A 84 -16.26 9.40 25.19
N TYR A 85 -17.55 9.02 25.11
CA TYR A 85 -18.27 8.36 26.20
C TYR A 85 -18.20 6.84 26.12
N THR A 86 -18.23 6.30 24.90
CA THR A 86 -18.44 4.85 24.68
C THR A 86 -17.24 4.14 24.10
N LYS A 87 -16.31 4.88 23.47
CA LYS A 87 -15.21 4.35 22.64
C LYS A 87 -15.68 3.46 21.48
N LYS A 88 -16.95 3.56 21.07
CA LYS A 88 -17.56 2.77 19.99
C LYS A 88 -18.48 3.65 19.16
N LEU A 89 -18.50 3.43 17.85
CA LEU A 89 -19.38 4.15 16.93
C LEU A 89 -19.91 3.24 15.83
N ALA A 90 -21.10 3.57 15.35
CA ALA A 90 -21.61 3.12 14.07
C ALA A 90 -21.87 4.36 13.21
N PHE A 91 -21.26 4.43 12.03
CA PHE A 91 -21.41 5.55 11.12
C PHE A 91 -21.32 5.07 9.66
N SER A 92 -21.84 5.86 8.72
CA SER A 92 -21.78 5.58 7.29
C SER A 92 -20.45 6.04 6.68
N LEU A 93 -20.05 5.43 5.55
CA LEU A 93 -18.82 5.83 4.84
C LEU A 93 -18.81 7.31 4.43
N GLU A 94 -19.97 7.93 4.23
CA GLU A 94 -20.10 9.35 3.91
C GLU A 94 -19.55 10.25 5.02
N LEU A 95 -19.70 9.85 6.29
CA LEU A 95 -19.23 10.61 7.44
C LEU A 95 -17.76 10.35 7.78
N LEU A 96 -17.11 9.40 7.11
CA LEU A 96 -15.74 8.97 7.41
C LEU A 96 -14.75 10.13 7.36
N PHE A 97 -14.82 10.96 6.32
CA PHE A 97 -13.87 12.05 6.13
C PHE A 97 -14.05 13.17 7.15
N SER A 98 -15.28 13.62 7.35
CA SER A 98 -15.59 14.63 8.34
C SER A 98 -15.20 14.18 9.75
N LEU A 99 -15.37 12.89 10.06
CA LEU A 99 -14.88 12.29 11.31
C LEU A 99 -13.36 12.24 11.41
N LEU A 100 -12.65 11.90 10.33
CA LEU A 100 -11.19 11.92 10.31
C LEU A 100 -10.65 13.32 10.57
N LEU A 101 -11.21 14.34 9.89
CA LEU A 101 -10.86 15.74 10.11
C LEU A 101 -11.15 16.18 11.55
N ALA A 102 -12.34 15.85 12.06
CA ALA A 102 -12.71 16.16 13.44
C ALA A 102 -11.78 15.45 14.46
N SER A 103 -11.40 14.20 14.19
CA SER A 103 -10.51 13.44 15.07
C SER A 103 -9.11 14.05 15.17
N ASP A 104 -8.62 14.64 14.08
CA ASP A 104 -7.33 15.33 14.05
C ASP A 104 -7.43 16.70 14.72
N LYS A 105 -8.45 17.49 14.36
CA LYS A 105 -8.75 18.80 14.96
C LYS A 105 -8.86 18.72 16.48
N PHE A 106 -9.62 17.75 16.99
CA PHE A 106 -9.81 17.55 18.43
C PHE A 106 -8.72 16.66 19.05
N GLN A 107 -7.68 16.27 18.32
CA GLN A 107 -6.57 15.45 18.83
C GLN A 107 -7.07 14.21 19.59
N ILE A 108 -7.85 13.36 18.92
CA ILE A 108 -8.40 12.10 19.43
C ILE A 108 -7.81 10.94 18.62
N PRO A 109 -6.58 10.46 18.97
CA PRO A 109 -5.89 9.43 18.19
C PRO A 109 -6.66 8.12 18.06
N GLU A 110 -7.41 7.72 19.10
CA GLU A 110 -8.17 6.47 19.05
C GLU A 110 -9.36 6.56 18.09
N LEU A 111 -10.00 7.73 17.96
CA LEU A 111 -11.07 7.95 16.98
C LEU A 111 -10.51 7.92 15.56
N LYS A 112 -9.34 8.55 15.36
CA LYS A 112 -8.61 8.52 14.09
C LYS A 112 -8.31 7.09 13.67
N ASN A 113 -7.75 6.28 14.59
CA ASN A 113 -7.47 4.87 14.33
C ASN A 113 -8.74 4.05 14.07
N TYR A 114 -9.83 4.33 14.79
CA TYR A 114 -11.13 3.68 14.56
C TYR A 114 -11.65 3.96 13.14
N CYS A 115 -11.57 5.20 12.69
CA CYS A 115 -12.00 5.61 11.35
C CYS A 115 -11.14 4.94 10.26
N LEU A 116 -9.81 4.89 10.42
CA LEU A 116 -8.91 4.21 9.48
C LEU A 116 -9.18 2.70 9.43
N HIS A 117 -9.44 2.09 10.59
CA HIS A 117 -9.79 0.69 10.65
C HIS A 117 -11.11 0.40 9.94
N PHE A 118 -12.14 1.22 10.19
CA PHE A 118 -13.42 1.13 9.50
C PHE A 118 -13.26 1.30 7.98
N PHE A 119 -12.47 2.28 7.54
CA PHE A 119 -12.16 2.49 6.13
C PHE A 119 -11.57 1.22 5.50
N ASN A 120 -10.52 0.65 6.10
CA ASN A 120 -9.85 -0.53 5.57
C ASN A 120 -10.78 -1.77 5.53
N GLN A 121 -11.61 -1.96 6.56
CA GLN A 121 -12.54 -3.10 6.60
C GLN A 121 -13.67 -3.01 5.57
N ASN A 122 -14.07 -1.80 5.20
CA ASN A 122 -15.22 -1.59 4.32
C ASN A 122 -14.82 -1.27 2.89
N LEU A 123 -13.55 -1.02 2.58
CA LEU A 123 -13.07 -0.75 1.23
C LEU A 123 -13.32 -1.96 0.30
N ASN A 124 -14.03 -1.73 -0.80
CA ASN A 124 -14.36 -2.75 -1.77
C ASN A 124 -14.51 -2.16 -3.19
N VAL A 125 -14.71 -3.04 -4.19
CA VAL A 125 -14.81 -2.65 -5.61
C VAL A 125 -16.00 -1.74 -5.93
N ILE A 126 -17.02 -1.70 -5.07
CA ILE A 126 -18.25 -0.91 -5.27
C ILE A 126 -18.07 0.51 -4.73
N ASN A 127 -17.43 0.67 -3.57
CA ASN A 127 -17.32 1.97 -2.91
C ASN A 127 -15.99 2.69 -3.13
N CYS A 128 -14.92 2.01 -3.57
CA CYS A 128 -13.58 2.60 -3.67
C CYS A 128 -13.54 3.89 -4.50
N LEU A 129 -14.21 3.93 -5.65
CA LEU A 129 -14.21 5.10 -6.54
C LEU A 129 -15.05 6.26 -5.98
N LYS A 130 -16.18 5.99 -5.33
CA LYS A 130 -16.99 7.03 -4.67
C LYS A 130 -16.23 7.68 -3.52
N ILE A 131 -15.55 6.86 -2.74
CA ILE A 131 -14.67 7.32 -1.65
C ILE A 131 -13.55 8.18 -2.23
N TYR A 132 -12.94 7.73 -3.34
CA TYR A 132 -11.89 8.50 -4.02
C TYR A 132 -12.42 9.86 -4.50
N ASP A 133 -13.56 9.88 -5.19
CA ASP A 133 -14.16 11.12 -5.71
C ASP A 133 -14.49 12.11 -4.60
N SER A 134 -14.98 11.60 -3.46
CA SER A 134 -15.24 12.42 -2.27
C SER A 134 -13.97 13.09 -1.73
N ILE A 135 -12.81 12.42 -1.81
CA ILE A 135 -11.51 13.01 -1.41
C ILE A 135 -11.01 13.97 -2.48
N PHE A 136 -11.10 13.57 -3.75
CA PHE A 136 -10.54 14.31 -4.87
C PHE A 136 -11.23 15.66 -5.08
N ASN A 137 -12.53 15.74 -4.77
CA ASN A 137 -13.33 16.96 -4.83
C ASN A 137 -13.18 17.85 -3.59
N GLN A 138 -12.54 17.37 -2.51
CA GLN A 138 -12.13 18.26 -1.41
C GLN A 138 -10.99 19.16 -1.89
N SER A 139 -10.92 20.38 -1.36
CA SER A 139 -9.99 21.38 -1.87
C SER A 139 -8.54 20.85 -1.87
N GLN A 140 -7.81 21.00 -2.99
CA GLN A 140 -6.43 20.52 -3.08
C GLN A 140 -5.52 21.07 -1.97
N GLN A 141 -5.85 22.26 -1.45
CA GLN A 141 -5.17 22.86 -0.30
C GLN A 141 -5.29 22.02 0.97
N GLU A 142 -6.44 21.40 1.25
CA GLU A 142 -6.62 20.52 2.43
C GLU A 142 -5.86 19.20 2.26
N LEU A 143 -5.78 18.66 1.04
CA LEU A 143 -5.10 17.38 0.76
C LEU A 143 -3.58 17.45 0.97
N GLU A 144 -2.94 18.59 0.66
CA GLU A 144 -1.50 18.78 0.85
C GLU A 144 -1.11 18.93 2.33
N THR A 145 -1.97 19.54 3.14
CA THR A 145 -1.70 19.80 4.57
C THR A 145 -1.82 18.59 5.49
N PHE A 146 -2.55 17.53 5.10
CA PHE A 146 -2.84 16.40 5.98
C PHE A 146 -2.16 15.11 5.48
N PRO A 147 -1.06 14.67 6.13
CA PRO A 147 -0.34 13.42 5.77
C PRO A 147 -1.23 12.17 5.75
N LEU A 148 -2.37 12.22 6.44
CA LEU A 148 -3.33 11.12 6.47
C LEU A 148 -4.09 10.93 5.16
N PHE A 149 -4.47 12.02 4.47
CA PHE A 149 -5.16 11.90 3.18
C PHE A 149 -4.26 11.25 2.14
N LYS A 150 -2.97 11.60 2.14
CA LYS A 150 -1.98 10.92 1.29
C LYS A 150 -1.94 9.41 1.54
N LYS A 151 -2.02 8.96 2.80
CA LYS A 151 -2.08 7.52 3.13
C LYS A 151 -3.35 6.85 2.59
N ILE A 152 -4.51 7.51 2.71
CA ILE A 152 -5.80 6.99 2.22
C ILE A 152 -5.81 6.94 0.69
N ILE A 153 -5.37 8.02 0.02
CA ILE A 153 -5.24 8.08 -1.44
C ILE A 153 -4.32 6.97 -1.94
N ASN A 154 -3.12 6.82 -1.35
CA ASN A 154 -2.19 5.75 -1.73
C ASN A 154 -2.81 4.35 -1.57
N ARG A 155 -3.62 4.13 -0.52
CA ARG A 155 -4.33 2.86 -0.31
C ARG A 155 -5.41 2.64 -1.37
N LEU A 156 -6.15 3.68 -1.74
CA LEU A 156 -7.17 3.65 -2.79
C LEU A 156 -6.54 3.42 -4.17
N ASP A 157 -5.48 4.15 -4.52
CA ASP A 157 -4.68 3.96 -5.74
C ASP A 157 -4.29 2.49 -5.91
N ARG A 158 -3.73 1.91 -4.85
CA ARG A 158 -3.28 0.52 -4.84
C ARG A 158 -4.45 -0.44 -5.03
N PHE A 159 -5.56 -0.20 -4.32
CA PHE A 159 -6.76 -1.02 -4.45
C PHE A 159 -7.35 -0.96 -5.87
N ILE A 160 -7.45 0.24 -6.45
CA ILE A 160 -7.97 0.47 -7.79
C ILE A 160 -7.09 -0.22 -8.83
N ARG A 161 -5.76 -0.09 -8.74
CA ARG A 161 -4.83 -0.79 -9.65
C ARG A 161 -4.95 -2.31 -9.56
N ARG A 162 -5.05 -2.87 -8.35
CA ARG A 162 -5.15 -4.33 -8.14
C ARG A 162 -6.46 -4.92 -8.63
N HIS A 163 -7.55 -4.17 -8.47
CA HIS A 163 -8.90 -4.64 -8.81
C HIS A 163 -9.48 -3.98 -10.06
N SER A 164 -8.64 -3.34 -10.88
CA SER A 164 -9.06 -2.52 -12.02
C SER A 164 -10.00 -3.25 -12.96
N SER A 165 -9.71 -4.50 -13.34
CA SER A 165 -10.63 -5.29 -14.19
C SER A 165 -12.03 -5.42 -13.58
N LYS A 166 -12.14 -5.71 -12.28
CA LYS A 166 -13.46 -5.83 -11.63
C LYS A 166 -14.15 -4.48 -11.50
N ILE A 167 -13.39 -3.45 -11.12
CA ILE A 167 -13.90 -2.09 -10.91
C ILE A 167 -14.44 -1.53 -12.23
N PHE A 168 -13.62 -1.50 -13.27
CA PHE A 168 -13.95 -0.89 -14.55
C PHE A 168 -14.86 -1.75 -15.44
N CYS A 169 -14.76 -3.10 -15.39
CA CYS A 169 -15.56 -3.97 -16.28
C CYS A 169 -16.90 -4.43 -15.69
N GLN A 170 -17.12 -4.40 -14.37
CA GLN A 170 -18.34 -4.98 -13.76
C GLN A 170 -19.32 -3.95 -13.20
N SER A 171 -18.92 -2.68 -13.05
CA SER A 171 -19.73 -1.73 -12.26
C SER A 171 -20.00 -0.41 -12.99
N ASN A 172 -21.22 0.13 -12.84
CA ASN A 172 -21.64 1.48 -13.30
C ASN A 172 -20.93 2.62 -12.53
N CYS A 173 -19.85 2.31 -11.83
CA CYS A 173 -19.13 3.22 -10.95
C CYS A 173 -18.62 4.47 -11.67
N LEU A 174 -18.17 4.36 -12.93
CA LEU A 174 -17.62 5.48 -13.69
C LEU A 174 -18.67 6.57 -13.97
N ASN A 175 -19.94 6.20 -13.99
CA ASN A 175 -21.03 7.11 -14.35
C ASN A 175 -21.20 8.23 -13.32
N GLU A 176 -20.85 7.97 -12.07
CA GLU A 176 -21.06 8.88 -10.94
C GLU A 176 -19.79 9.66 -10.57
N LEU A 177 -18.67 9.47 -11.28
CA LEU A 177 -17.41 10.16 -10.98
C LEU A 177 -17.27 11.48 -11.74
N SER A 178 -16.46 12.37 -11.16
CA SER A 178 -15.95 13.55 -11.86
C SER A 178 -15.06 13.18 -13.05
N ASN A 179 -15.07 14.01 -14.10
CA ASN A 179 -14.21 13.80 -15.27
C ASN A 179 -12.72 13.85 -14.89
N ASP A 180 -12.36 14.72 -13.95
CA ASP A 180 -10.98 14.86 -13.47
C ASP A 180 -10.49 13.59 -12.76
N LEU A 181 -11.33 12.97 -11.94
CA LEU A 181 -10.97 11.70 -11.31
C LEU A 181 -10.84 10.57 -12.34
N VAL A 182 -11.75 10.50 -13.33
CA VAL A 182 -11.64 9.51 -14.40
C VAL A 182 -10.31 9.70 -15.15
N VAL A 183 -9.96 10.92 -15.54
CA VAL A 183 -8.67 11.24 -16.16
C VAL A 183 -7.50 10.86 -15.24
N HIS A 184 -7.60 11.11 -13.93
CA HIS A 184 -6.57 10.73 -12.98
C HIS A 184 -6.37 9.20 -12.93
N CYS A 185 -7.45 8.44 -12.90
CA CYS A 185 -7.39 6.97 -12.88
C CYS A 185 -6.79 6.40 -14.17
N LEU A 186 -7.12 6.99 -15.33
CA LEU A 186 -6.59 6.59 -16.63
C LEU A 186 -5.10 6.88 -16.80
N LYS A 187 -4.49 7.74 -15.96
CA LYS A 187 -3.05 8.01 -15.99
C LYS A 187 -2.21 6.86 -15.41
N TYR A 188 -2.81 5.92 -14.68
CA TYR A 188 -2.04 4.79 -14.14
C TYR A 188 -1.53 3.89 -15.26
N ASN A 189 -0.21 3.69 -15.34
CA ASN A 189 0.41 2.85 -16.37
C ASN A 189 0.21 1.34 -16.15
N ASN A 190 -0.28 0.91 -14.98
CA ASN A 190 -0.37 -0.49 -14.56
C ASN A 190 -1.82 -0.90 -14.22
N LEU A 191 -2.81 -0.45 -14.99
CA LEU A 191 -4.17 -0.98 -14.86
C LEU A 191 -4.21 -2.41 -15.42
N ASN A 192 -4.60 -3.37 -14.60
CA ASN A 192 -4.88 -4.74 -15.03
C ASN A 192 -6.26 -4.80 -15.69
N VAL A 193 -6.44 -4.14 -16.83
CA VAL A 193 -7.65 -4.18 -17.66
C VAL A 193 -7.23 -4.07 -19.12
N LYS A 194 -7.95 -4.73 -20.05
CA LYS A 194 -7.62 -4.56 -21.46
C LYS A 194 -8.05 -3.17 -21.91
N GLU A 195 -7.20 -2.56 -22.74
CA GLU A 195 -7.41 -1.21 -23.24
C GLU A 195 -8.74 -1.06 -24.02
N ILE A 196 -9.13 -2.12 -24.74
CA ILE A 196 -10.40 -2.18 -25.47
C ILE A 196 -11.62 -2.18 -24.54
N ASP A 197 -11.57 -2.92 -23.43
CA ASP A 197 -12.67 -3.00 -22.45
C ASP A 197 -12.85 -1.65 -21.74
N LEU A 198 -11.74 -0.96 -21.48
CA LEU A 198 -11.73 0.39 -20.90
C LEU A 198 -12.34 1.42 -21.86
N LEU A 199 -11.98 1.35 -23.15
CA LEU A 199 -12.57 2.19 -24.18
C LEU A 199 -14.07 1.97 -24.31
N GLU A 200 -14.52 0.71 -24.35
CA GLU A 200 -15.94 0.35 -24.36
C GLU A 200 -16.68 0.97 -23.17
N ARG A 201 -16.08 0.92 -21.98
CA ARG A 201 -16.69 1.50 -20.78
C ARG A 201 -16.81 3.02 -20.81
N LEU A 202 -15.81 3.71 -21.37
CA LEU A 202 -15.87 5.16 -21.55
C LEU A 202 -16.96 5.56 -22.54
N ILE A 203 -17.14 4.77 -23.61
CA ILE A 203 -18.24 4.97 -24.57
C ILE A 203 -19.58 4.84 -23.84
N GLU A 204 -19.79 3.76 -23.08
CA GLU A 204 -21.01 3.55 -22.32
C GLU A 204 -21.29 4.68 -21.31
N ARG A 205 -20.24 5.20 -20.65
CA ARG A 205 -20.34 6.36 -19.77
C ARG A 205 -20.82 7.60 -20.53
N SER A 206 -20.24 7.91 -21.70
CA SER A 206 -20.64 9.08 -22.50
C SER A 206 -22.09 8.99 -22.96
N PHE A 207 -22.56 7.81 -23.39
CA PHE A 207 -23.97 7.57 -23.68
C PHE A 207 -24.87 7.78 -22.44
N PHE A 208 -24.44 7.29 -21.27
CA PHE A 208 -25.20 7.42 -20.02
C PHE A 208 -25.36 8.89 -19.59
N LEU A 209 -24.28 9.66 -19.59
CA LEU A 209 -24.31 11.08 -19.20
C LEU A 209 -25.23 11.88 -20.12
N HIS A 210 -25.12 11.68 -21.43
CA HIS A 210 -25.95 12.38 -22.39
C HIS A 210 -27.45 12.05 -22.25
N LYS A 211 -27.77 10.77 -21.95
CA LYS A 211 -29.16 10.35 -21.67
C LYS A 211 -29.71 11.03 -20.42
N ASN A 212 -28.88 11.28 -19.41
CA ASN A 212 -29.29 11.97 -18.19
C ASN A 212 -29.43 13.48 -18.38
N GLU A 213 -28.56 14.12 -19.17
CA GLU A 213 -28.72 15.53 -19.56
C GLU A 213 -30.07 15.75 -20.25
N LYS A 214 -30.39 14.95 -21.29
CA LYS A 214 -31.70 14.97 -21.95
C LYS A 214 -32.90 14.68 -21.04
N ARG A 215 -32.71 14.02 -19.89
CA ARG A 215 -33.78 13.81 -18.91
C ARG A 215 -33.98 15.04 -18.05
N LYS A 216 -32.90 15.66 -17.59
CA LYS A 216 -32.93 16.91 -16.84
C LYS A 216 -33.49 18.05 -17.68
N ASP A 217 -33.11 18.15 -18.96
CA ASP A 217 -33.64 19.18 -19.86
C ASP A 217 -35.16 19.06 -20.00
N ARG A 218 -35.68 17.84 -20.16
CA ARG A 218 -37.13 17.57 -20.21
C ARG A 218 -37.85 17.76 -18.87
N GLU A 219 -37.17 17.56 -17.75
CA GLU A 219 -37.73 17.82 -16.42
C GLU A 219 -37.80 19.33 -16.17
N ASN A 220 -36.76 20.08 -16.56
CA ASN A 220 -36.74 21.54 -16.50
C ASN A 220 -37.75 22.18 -17.46
N GLU A 221 -37.88 21.68 -18.69
CA GLU A 221 -38.89 22.14 -19.66
C GLU A 221 -40.31 21.92 -19.13
N LYS A 222 -40.56 20.81 -18.41
CA LYS A 222 -41.85 20.55 -17.77
C LYS A 222 -42.11 21.43 -16.56
N GLU A 223 -41.10 21.72 -15.74
CA GLU A 223 -41.22 22.68 -14.64
C GLU A 223 -41.46 24.10 -15.18
N GLU A 224 -40.79 24.49 -16.27
CA GLU A 224 -41.02 25.75 -16.97
C GLU A 224 -42.38 25.80 -17.66
N GLU A 225 -42.88 24.71 -18.24
CA GLU A 225 -44.23 24.61 -18.80
C GLU A 225 -45.31 24.66 -17.71
N GLU A 226 -45.11 23.99 -16.57
CA GLU A 226 -46.03 24.08 -15.42
C GLU A 226 -46.04 25.47 -14.78
N ASP A 227 -44.91 26.18 -14.76
CA ASP A 227 -44.85 27.56 -14.29
C ASP A 227 -45.39 28.56 -15.33
N ASN A 228 -45.22 28.29 -16.62
CA ASN A 228 -45.81 29.08 -17.71
C ASN A 228 -47.32 28.82 -17.86
N GLU A 229 -47.84 27.64 -17.54
CA GLU A 229 -49.28 27.36 -17.48
C GLU A 229 -49.93 28.11 -16.30
N LYS A 230 -49.25 28.19 -15.15
CA LYS A 230 -49.69 29.04 -14.03
C LYS A 230 -49.67 30.54 -14.38
N GLU A 231 -48.80 30.98 -15.30
CA GLU A 231 -48.81 32.36 -15.81
C GLU A 231 -49.84 32.58 -16.94
N LYS A 232 -50.13 31.57 -17.76
CA LYS A 232 -51.12 31.64 -18.87
C LYS A 232 -52.57 31.49 -18.44
N ASP A 233 -52.85 31.03 -17.21
CA ASP A 233 -54.18 31.11 -16.61
C ASP A 233 -54.66 32.56 -16.33
N ASN A 234 -53.82 33.58 -16.57
CA ASN A 234 -54.18 35.00 -16.42
C ASN A 234 -54.48 35.77 -17.73
N GLU A 235 -54.39 35.18 -18.92
CA GLU A 235 -54.86 35.84 -20.16
C GLU A 235 -55.67 34.89 -21.05
N LYS A 236 -56.99 35.14 -21.06
CA LYS A 236 -58.03 34.31 -21.71
C LYS A 236 -58.07 34.39 -23.23
N GLU A 237 -58.48 33.26 -23.80
CA GLU A 237 -59.42 33.06 -24.93
C GLU A 237 -59.13 33.80 -26.25
N LYS A 238 -58.80 33.01 -27.30
CA LYS A 238 -59.53 33.00 -28.58
C LYS A 238 -59.02 31.93 -29.57
N ASP A 239 -59.98 31.13 -30.01
CA ASP A 239 -60.24 30.64 -31.37
C ASP A 239 -59.20 29.81 -32.17
N ASN A 240 -59.66 28.57 -32.38
CA ASN A 240 -59.72 27.81 -33.64
C ASN A 240 -58.60 26.84 -34.03
N GLU A 241 -59.01 25.57 -33.99
CA GLU A 241 -58.78 24.47 -34.95
C GLU A 241 -58.05 24.84 -36.25
N LYS A 242 -56.96 24.13 -36.57
CA LYS A 242 -56.88 23.14 -37.67
C LYS A 242 -55.43 22.71 -37.94
N GLU A 243 -55.33 21.56 -38.61
CA GLU A 243 -54.16 20.99 -39.29
C GLU A 243 -53.31 20.02 -38.46
N MET A 244 -53.91 18.86 -38.16
CA MET A 244 -53.24 17.59 -38.45
C MET A 244 -53.21 17.42 -39.98
N GLU A 245 -52.02 17.26 -40.54
CA GLU A 245 -51.66 16.56 -41.79
C GLU A 245 -50.47 17.28 -42.44
N ASN A 246 -49.24 16.91 -42.04
CA ASN A 246 -48.06 16.69 -42.89
C ASN A 246 -46.75 16.71 -42.09
N GLU A 247 -46.50 15.68 -41.27
CA GLU A 247 -45.15 15.42 -40.74
C GLU A 247 -44.87 13.90 -40.69
N ASN A 248 -45.13 13.18 -41.78
CA ASN A 248 -44.72 11.77 -41.91
C ASN A 248 -43.66 11.55 -43.01
N GLU A 249 -42.95 12.62 -43.39
CA GLU A 249 -41.71 12.53 -44.18
C GLU A 249 -40.50 13.19 -43.48
N ASN A 250 -40.67 13.78 -42.29
CA ASN A 250 -39.57 14.32 -41.48
C ASN A 250 -39.09 13.38 -40.35
N GLU A 251 -39.84 12.33 -39.99
CA GLU A 251 -39.44 11.46 -38.86
C GLU A 251 -38.25 10.54 -39.20
N GLU A 252 -38.03 10.16 -40.47
CA GLU A 252 -36.86 9.35 -40.86
C GLU A 252 -35.59 10.21 -41.06
N GLU A 253 -35.70 11.45 -41.52
CA GLU A 253 -34.56 12.39 -41.58
C GLU A 253 -34.21 12.95 -40.19
N GLU A 254 -35.19 13.22 -39.33
CA GLU A 254 -34.94 13.64 -37.94
C GLU A 254 -34.36 12.52 -37.07
N GLU A 255 -34.68 11.24 -37.28
CA GLU A 255 -34.02 10.13 -36.57
C GLU A 255 -32.57 9.89 -37.01
N GLU A 256 -32.23 10.11 -38.30
CA GLU A 256 -30.85 10.01 -38.78
C GLU A 256 -30.00 11.23 -38.38
N ASP A 257 -30.53 12.45 -38.44
CA ASP A 257 -29.83 13.66 -37.97
C ASP A 257 -29.68 13.68 -36.44
N ASN A 258 -30.67 13.18 -35.68
CA ASN A 258 -30.54 13.00 -34.24
C ASN A 258 -29.48 11.96 -33.86
N ASN A 259 -29.34 10.88 -34.65
CA ASN A 259 -28.30 9.86 -34.45
C ASN A 259 -26.91 10.38 -34.83
N HIS A 260 -26.78 11.16 -35.90
CA HIS A 260 -25.50 11.74 -36.29
C HIS A 260 -25.02 12.80 -35.27
N ASN A 261 -25.94 13.63 -34.77
CA ASN A 261 -25.67 14.62 -33.72
C ASN A 261 -25.29 13.96 -32.38
N LEU A 262 -25.98 12.87 -32.01
CA LEU A 262 -25.64 12.06 -30.84
C LEU A 262 -24.24 11.45 -30.94
N SER A 263 -23.90 10.87 -32.08
CA SER A 263 -22.58 10.28 -32.36
C SER A 263 -21.47 11.33 -32.23
N ASN A 264 -21.68 12.54 -32.76
CA ASN A 264 -20.73 13.65 -32.65
C ASN A 264 -20.58 14.14 -31.19
N LYS A 265 -21.67 14.32 -30.44
CA LYS A 265 -21.64 14.72 -29.01
C LYS A 265 -20.91 13.70 -28.13
N ILE A 266 -21.13 12.42 -28.38
CA ILE A 266 -20.43 11.33 -27.67
C ILE A 266 -18.95 11.33 -28.00
N THR A 267 -18.59 11.53 -29.27
CA THR A 267 -17.20 11.63 -29.70
C THR A 267 -16.49 12.81 -29.01
N THR A 268 -17.15 13.98 -28.93
CA THR A 268 -16.61 15.15 -28.19
C THR A 268 -16.46 14.89 -26.69
N SER A 269 -17.39 14.16 -26.07
CA SER A 269 -17.26 13.74 -24.67
C SER A 269 -16.04 12.82 -24.46
N LEU A 270 -15.84 11.88 -25.39
CA LEU A 270 -14.73 10.93 -25.36
C LEU A 270 -13.36 11.58 -25.57
N ASP A 271 -13.27 12.69 -26.33
CA ASP A 271 -12.01 13.40 -26.58
C ASP A 271 -11.25 13.79 -25.30
N THR A 272 -11.96 13.95 -24.18
CA THR A 272 -11.36 14.19 -22.86
C THR A 272 -10.51 13.00 -22.37
N PHE A 273 -10.91 11.77 -22.71
CA PHE A 273 -10.34 10.53 -22.19
C PHE A 273 -9.43 9.82 -23.19
N LEU A 274 -9.70 9.96 -24.50
CA LEU A 274 -8.94 9.30 -25.57
C LEU A 274 -7.41 9.51 -25.50
N PRO A 275 -6.86 10.66 -25.05
CA PRO A 275 -5.41 10.84 -24.86
C PRO A 275 -4.75 9.87 -23.89
N PHE A 276 -5.53 9.27 -22.98
CA PHE A 276 -5.05 8.36 -21.95
C PHE A 276 -5.21 6.88 -22.35
N ILE A 277 -5.88 6.60 -23.48
CA ILE A 277 -6.07 5.25 -24.04
C ILE A 277 -4.93 4.89 -24.98
N GLN A 278 -4.29 3.75 -24.75
CA GLN A 278 -3.15 3.26 -25.52
C GLN A 278 -3.59 2.60 -26.82
N LYS A 279 -3.67 3.41 -27.90
CA LYS A 279 -4.01 2.94 -29.24
C LYS A 279 -3.26 1.67 -29.68
N ASN A 280 -1.97 1.55 -29.35
CA ASN A 280 -1.13 0.42 -29.78
C ASN A 280 -1.54 -0.93 -29.15
N LEU A 281 -2.34 -0.91 -28.07
CA LEU A 281 -2.85 -2.11 -27.41
C LEU A 281 -4.26 -2.50 -27.91
N ILE A 282 -4.86 -1.74 -28.82
CA ILE A 282 -6.16 -2.01 -29.41
C ILE A 282 -5.97 -2.45 -30.87
N CYS A 283 -6.39 -3.68 -31.19
CA CYS A 283 -6.32 -4.14 -32.58
C CYS A 283 -7.40 -3.46 -33.43
N GLN A 284 -7.12 -3.28 -34.72
CA GLN A 284 -8.02 -2.57 -35.64
C GLN A 284 -9.37 -3.29 -35.79
N GLU A 285 -9.38 -4.63 -35.70
CA GLU A 285 -10.60 -5.43 -35.81
C GLU A 285 -11.55 -5.20 -34.61
N ASP A 286 -11.01 -5.14 -33.39
CA ASP A 286 -11.80 -4.90 -32.18
C ASP A 286 -12.31 -3.45 -32.13
N LEU A 287 -11.50 -2.48 -32.58
CA LEU A 287 -11.94 -1.10 -32.72
C LEU A 287 -13.11 -0.98 -33.71
N SER A 288 -13.01 -1.63 -34.89
CA SER A 288 -14.09 -1.64 -35.87
C SER A 288 -15.36 -2.33 -35.36
N LYS A 289 -15.23 -3.36 -34.51
CA LYS A 289 -16.38 -3.99 -33.84
C LYS A 289 -17.08 -3.01 -32.89
N LEU A 290 -16.34 -2.25 -32.09
CA LEU A 290 -16.91 -1.22 -31.20
C LEU A 290 -17.57 -0.07 -31.99
N GLU A 291 -16.89 0.47 -33.00
CA GLU A 291 -17.42 1.53 -33.86
C GLU A 291 -18.74 1.12 -34.51
N LYS A 292 -18.82 -0.13 -35.00
CA LYS A 292 -20.05 -0.71 -35.55
C LYS A 292 -21.12 -0.92 -34.48
N LYS A 293 -20.75 -1.43 -33.30
CA LYS A 293 -21.68 -1.71 -32.20
C LYS A 293 -22.37 -0.44 -31.71
N TYR A 294 -21.63 0.66 -31.55
CA TYR A 294 -22.13 1.90 -31.00
C TYR A 294 -22.47 2.97 -32.06
N LYS A 295 -22.28 2.68 -33.36
CA LYS A 295 -22.50 3.62 -34.48
C LYS A 295 -21.72 4.95 -34.30
N ILE A 296 -20.46 4.85 -33.89
CA ILE A 296 -19.55 6.00 -33.68
C ILE A 296 -18.25 5.82 -34.46
N LYS A 297 -17.54 6.91 -34.73
CA LYS A 297 -16.16 6.88 -35.25
C LYS A 297 -15.20 7.40 -34.20
N ILE A 298 -14.18 6.60 -33.86
CA ILE A 298 -13.26 6.90 -32.77
C ILE A 298 -11.88 7.18 -33.33
N LYS A 299 -11.39 8.42 -33.12
CA LYS A 299 -10.03 8.78 -33.50
C LYS A 299 -9.10 8.71 -32.29
N LEU A 300 -8.50 7.54 -32.08
CA LEU A 300 -7.52 7.37 -31.00
C LEU A 300 -6.23 8.16 -31.30
N PRO A 301 -5.78 9.06 -30.39
CA PRO A 301 -4.50 9.75 -30.50
C PRO A 301 -3.34 8.80 -30.22
N LEU A 302 -2.16 9.10 -30.79
CA LEU A 302 -0.91 8.44 -30.41
C LEU A 302 -0.42 9.05 -29.10
N ARG A 303 -0.29 8.26 -28.03
CA ARG A 303 0.28 8.75 -26.77
C ARG A 303 1.76 9.12 -27.01
N LYS A 304 2.08 10.41 -27.00
CA LYS A 304 3.48 10.88 -26.99
C LYS A 304 4.06 10.72 -25.58
N GLY A 305 5.03 9.82 -25.42
CA GLY A 305 5.93 9.78 -24.26
C GLY A 305 5.56 8.80 -23.14
N PHE A 306 5.89 7.53 -23.32
CA PHE A 306 6.87 6.81 -22.50
C PHE A 306 7.56 5.84 -23.46
N THR A 307 8.74 6.21 -23.93
CA THR A 307 9.58 5.32 -24.72
C THR A 307 10.09 4.21 -23.80
N ASN A 308 9.46 3.05 -23.89
CA ASN A 308 10.18 1.78 -23.82
C ASN A 308 10.05 1.15 -25.19
N GLU A 309 11.06 1.40 -26.03
CA GLU A 309 11.40 0.44 -27.06
C GLU A 309 11.78 -0.86 -26.33
N ASN A 310 10.96 -1.89 -26.52
CA ASN A 310 11.42 -3.21 -26.93
C ASN A 310 10.21 -4.16 -26.99
N ASN A 311 9.67 -4.32 -28.19
CA ASN A 311 9.24 -5.63 -28.62
C ASN A 311 10.07 -6.01 -29.85
N SER A 312 10.64 -7.20 -29.75
CA SER A 312 11.35 -7.97 -30.76
C SER A 312 10.82 -7.79 -32.17
N ASN A 313 11.71 -7.44 -33.11
CA ASN A 313 12.14 -8.40 -34.13
C ASN A 313 13.49 -7.97 -34.72
N GLU A 314 14.22 -8.98 -35.15
CA GLU A 314 15.56 -8.92 -35.71
C GLU A 314 15.74 -7.87 -36.81
N HIS A 315 17.02 -7.51 -36.99
CA HIS A 315 17.62 -6.71 -38.06
C HIS A 315 17.75 -5.20 -37.85
N THR A 316 18.99 -4.81 -37.53
CA THR A 316 19.73 -3.65 -38.05
C THR A 316 18.96 -2.33 -38.12
N PHE A 317 19.18 -1.46 -37.14
CA PHE A 317 19.00 -0.02 -37.34
C PHE A 317 20.26 0.72 -36.93
N ASN A 318 21.01 1.15 -37.94
CA ASN A 318 21.89 2.30 -37.83
C ASN A 318 21.26 3.44 -38.62
N SER A 319 21.03 4.53 -37.89
CA SER A 319 21.42 5.89 -38.27
C SER A 319 20.54 6.74 -39.21
N ILE A 320 20.57 8.03 -38.85
CA ILE A 320 20.48 9.27 -39.65
C ILE A 320 19.21 10.09 -39.32
N VAL A 321 19.25 11.12 -38.44
CA VAL A 321 20.01 12.42 -38.45
C VAL A 321 19.50 13.27 -39.65
N VAL A 322 19.25 14.58 -39.63
CA VAL A 322 20.04 15.80 -39.38
C VAL A 322 18.99 16.96 -39.52
N GLU A 323 19.09 18.20 -39.05
CA GLU A 323 20.18 19.16 -39.20
C GLU A 323 19.79 20.52 -38.59
N LYS A 324 20.79 21.21 -38.04
CA LYS A 324 21.16 22.63 -38.22
C LYS A 324 22.19 22.95 -37.13
N ASN A 325 23.35 23.54 -37.36
CA ASN A 325 24.05 24.00 -38.55
C ASN A 325 25.49 24.27 -38.06
N ASP A 326 26.49 23.96 -38.89
CA ASP A 326 27.63 24.84 -39.24
C ASP A 326 28.83 24.01 -39.77
N LYS A 327 28.84 23.86 -41.10
CA LYS A 327 29.91 24.23 -42.06
C LYS A 327 31.30 24.55 -41.45
N GLU A 328 32.43 24.14 -42.01
CA GLU A 328 32.74 23.83 -43.41
C GLU A 328 34.16 23.22 -43.54
N ASN A 329 34.31 22.37 -44.56
CA ASN A 329 35.48 22.18 -45.43
C ASN A 329 36.64 21.21 -45.07
N ASN A 330 36.50 20.02 -45.64
CA ASN A 330 37.52 19.11 -46.22
C ASN A 330 38.80 19.79 -46.78
N LYS A 331 39.97 19.14 -46.56
CA LYS A 331 40.78 18.53 -47.64
C LYS A 331 42.03 17.76 -47.14
N GLN A 332 42.04 16.47 -47.48
CA GLN A 332 43.13 15.69 -48.11
C GLN A 332 44.60 15.75 -47.63
N LYS A 333 45.17 14.52 -47.58
CA LYS A 333 46.58 14.04 -47.62
C LYS A 333 47.15 13.62 -46.26
N LYS A 334 47.31 12.33 -45.96
CA LYS A 334 48.31 11.32 -46.40
C LYS A 334 49.76 11.64 -46.00
N ASP A 335 50.37 10.61 -45.40
CA ASP A 335 51.81 10.35 -45.15
C ASP A 335 52.39 11.14 -43.97
N SER A 336 53.20 10.61 -43.02
CA SER A 336 53.94 9.35 -42.89
C SER A 336 54.69 9.34 -41.53
N GLN A 337 55.05 8.14 -41.05
CA GLN A 337 56.22 7.79 -40.20
C GLN A 337 56.22 8.21 -38.71
N GLN A 338 56.13 7.23 -37.79
CA GLN A 338 57.23 6.46 -37.14
C GLN A 338 57.98 7.28 -36.10
N GLU A 339 57.80 7.01 -34.80
CA GLU A 339 58.48 5.99 -33.97
C GLU A 339 59.79 6.50 -33.36
N GLN A 340 60.10 5.93 -32.18
CA GLN A 340 61.37 5.92 -31.44
C GLN A 340 61.59 7.05 -30.41
N GLU A 341 62.13 6.79 -29.22
CA GLU A 341 62.53 5.57 -28.49
C GLU A 341 62.91 5.99 -27.05
N GLN A 342 62.81 5.03 -26.12
CA GLN A 342 63.71 4.71 -25.00
C GLN A 342 64.42 5.82 -24.18
N GLU A 343 64.38 5.69 -22.84
CA GLU A 343 65.55 5.24 -22.07
C GLU A 343 65.21 4.92 -20.60
N GLN A 344 65.83 3.85 -20.11
CA GLN A 344 65.92 3.38 -18.72
C GLN A 344 67.12 4.04 -18.02
N GLU A 345 67.09 4.11 -16.69
CA GLU A 345 68.19 3.81 -15.73
C GLU A 345 67.65 4.09 -14.30
N ASN A 346 67.40 3.07 -13.46
CA ASN A 346 68.31 2.42 -12.50
C ASN A 346 68.94 3.42 -11.50
N GLU A 347 69.15 3.19 -10.20
CA GLU A 347 68.96 2.13 -9.20
C GLU A 347 69.43 2.76 -7.85
N ASN A 348 69.27 2.04 -6.73
CA ASN A 348 69.88 2.25 -5.40
C ASN A 348 69.13 3.17 -4.40
N GLU A 349 68.94 2.81 -3.13
CA GLU A 349 69.62 1.77 -2.34
C GLU A 349 68.79 1.38 -1.09
N ASN A 350 68.97 0.13 -0.70
CA ASN A 350 68.46 -0.52 0.50
C ASN A 350 69.17 -0.01 1.76
N GLU A 351 68.43 0.47 2.75
CA GLU A 351 68.85 0.49 4.15
C GLU A 351 67.61 0.71 5.03
N ASN A 352 67.09 -0.37 5.66
CA ASN A 352 66.39 -0.39 6.96
C ASN A 352 65.53 -1.66 7.15
N GLU A 353 66.11 -2.84 6.90
CA GLU A 353 65.46 -4.14 7.16
C GLU A 353 65.88 -4.83 8.47
N ASN A 354 66.70 -4.22 9.34
CA ASN A 354 67.24 -4.93 10.51
C ASN A 354 66.74 -4.51 11.91
N GLU A 355 65.65 -3.72 12.01
CA GLU A 355 65.09 -3.34 13.32
C GLU A 355 63.61 -3.73 13.55
N LYS A 356 62.91 -4.35 12.59
CA LYS A 356 61.48 -4.72 12.74
C LYS A 356 61.19 -6.21 13.00
N GLU A 357 62.21 -7.07 13.06
CA GLU A 357 62.03 -8.53 13.27
C GLU A 357 62.31 -9.04 14.68
N LYS A 358 62.74 -8.19 15.63
CA LYS A 358 63.02 -8.63 17.02
C LYS A 358 61.96 -8.25 18.07
N GLU A 359 60.96 -7.45 17.71
CA GLU A 359 59.81 -7.15 18.59
C GLU A 359 58.53 -7.93 18.25
N LYS A 360 58.43 -8.55 17.06
CA LYS A 360 57.25 -9.36 16.67
C LYS A 360 57.17 -10.73 17.35
N ASN A 361 58.29 -11.31 17.79
CA ASN A 361 58.34 -12.70 18.28
C ASN A 361 58.15 -12.88 19.80
N LYS A 362 57.86 -11.83 20.57
CA LYS A 362 57.49 -11.93 22.00
C LYS A 362 56.01 -11.70 22.29
N ASP A 363 55.30 -10.98 21.41
CA ASP A 363 53.90 -10.62 21.61
C ASP A 363 52.91 -11.69 21.10
N GLU A 364 53.35 -12.53 20.16
CA GLU A 364 52.56 -13.68 19.65
C GLU A 364 52.44 -14.82 20.67
N THR A 365 53.45 -15.03 21.51
CA THR A 365 53.46 -16.15 22.47
C THR A 365 52.65 -15.87 23.73
N GLU A 366 52.44 -14.61 24.11
CA GLU A 366 51.51 -14.23 25.17
C GLU A 366 50.06 -14.17 24.66
N ARG A 367 49.82 -13.68 23.44
CA ARG A 367 48.48 -13.69 22.82
C ARG A 367 47.93 -15.10 22.64
N GLU A 368 48.73 -16.08 22.19
CA GLU A 368 48.26 -17.48 22.09
C GLU A 368 47.96 -18.13 23.45
N LYS A 369 48.69 -17.76 24.52
CA LYS A 369 48.45 -18.26 25.88
C LYS A 369 47.20 -17.64 26.50
N VAL A 370 46.94 -16.36 26.25
CA VAL A 370 45.71 -15.67 26.66
C VAL A 370 44.52 -16.20 25.86
N LEU A 371 44.65 -16.40 24.54
CA LEU A 371 43.60 -16.97 23.71
C LEU A 371 43.24 -18.39 24.17
N LYS A 372 44.23 -19.28 24.39
CA LYS A 372 43.96 -20.64 24.90
C LYS A 372 43.34 -20.65 26.30
N LYS A 373 43.67 -19.71 27.19
CA LYS A 373 43.03 -19.60 28.52
C LYS A 373 41.61 -19.04 28.46
N VAL A 374 41.32 -18.15 27.51
CA VAL A 374 39.96 -17.65 27.24
C VAL A 374 39.11 -18.74 26.60
N THR A 375 39.64 -19.50 25.62
CA THR A 375 38.92 -20.60 24.97
C THR A 375 38.62 -21.77 25.93
N ILE A 376 39.47 -22.04 26.93
CA ILE A 376 39.25 -23.13 27.90
C ILE A 376 38.26 -22.73 29.01
N ASN A 377 38.18 -21.46 29.39
CA ASN A 377 37.25 -20.99 30.42
C ASN A 377 35.85 -20.60 29.89
N GLU A 378 35.73 -20.24 28.60
CA GLU A 378 34.42 -20.06 27.94
C GLU A 378 33.80 -21.39 27.48
N GLY A 379 34.60 -22.45 27.34
CA GLY A 379 34.14 -23.79 26.99
C GLY A 379 33.39 -24.57 28.09
N ILE A 380 33.32 -24.05 29.33
CA ILE A 380 32.74 -24.79 30.49
C ILE A 380 31.55 -24.07 31.16
N LYS A 381 31.13 -22.88 30.71
CA LYS A 381 29.89 -22.24 31.19
C LYS A 381 28.80 -22.22 30.12
N LYS A 382 27.89 -23.20 30.27
CA LYS A 382 26.56 -23.37 29.62
C LYS A 382 26.53 -23.92 28.18
N LYS A 383 26.98 -25.16 27.99
CA LYS A 383 26.19 -26.08 27.14
C LYS A 383 24.94 -26.51 27.94
N LYS A 384 23.96 -25.61 28.04
CA LYS A 384 22.56 -26.08 28.17
C LYS A 384 22.36 -26.92 26.92
N ARG A 385 22.09 -28.21 27.09
CA ARG A 385 21.80 -29.13 25.99
C ARG A 385 20.69 -28.48 25.17
N TYR A 386 21.02 -28.07 23.93
CA TYR A 386 20.08 -27.44 23.03
C TYR A 386 18.85 -28.35 22.92
N ASN A 387 17.68 -27.83 23.27
CA ASN A 387 16.42 -28.55 23.18
C ASN A 387 15.43 -27.67 22.40
N LYS A 388 15.13 -28.11 21.18
CA LYS A 388 14.19 -27.46 20.26
C LYS A 388 12.82 -27.19 20.89
N GLU A 389 12.39 -28.01 21.84
CA GLU A 389 11.11 -27.82 22.55
C GLU A 389 11.07 -26.57 23.44
N ASN A 390 12.23 -26.05 23.84
CA ASN A 390 12.33 -24.87 24.70
C ASN A 390 12.43 -23.56 23.91
N LEU A 391 12.62 -23.61 22.59
CA LEU A 391 12.63 -22.42 21.76
C LEU A 391 11.29 -21.70 21.84
N LYS A 392 11.37 -20.37 21.93
CA LYS A 392 10.23 -19.46 21.92
C LYS A 392 10.28 -18.63 20.65
N VAL A 393 9.26 -18.82 19.81
CA VAL A 393 9.13 -18.12 18.54
C VAL A 393 7.94 -17.18 18.62
N LEU A 394 8.12 -15.93 18.19
CA LEU A 394 7.03 -14.97 18.03
C LEU A 394 6.75 -14.73 16.56
N ILE A 395 5.52 -14.99 16.10
CA ILE A 395 5.08 -14.64 14.76
C ILE A 395 4.47 -13.25 14.78
N LEU A 396 5.06 -12.31 14.04
CA LEU A 396 4.47 -11.01 13.76
C LEU A 396 3.77 -11.09 12.41
N HIS A 397 2.45 -10.84 12.40
CA HIS A 397 1.67 -10.92 11.17
C HIS A 397 0.69 -9.76 10.98
N CYS A 398 0.40 -9.44 9.72
CA CYS A 398 -0.55 -8.42 9.32
C CYS A 398 -1.29 -8.86 8.04
N THR A 399 -2.59 -9.10 8.12
CA THR A 399 -3.42 -9.44 6.94
C THR A 399 -4.82 -8.80 7.08
N GLU A 400 -5.35 -8.13 6.04
CA GLU A 400 -6.70 -7.51 6.06
C GLU A 400 -7.86 -8.45 5.72
N ILE A 401 -7.72 -9.76 5.87
CA ILE A 401 -8.86 -10.68 5.63
C ILE A 401 -9.77 -10.66 6.88
N ASN A 402 -11.02 -11.13 6.81
CA ASN A 402 -11.91 -11.19 7.98
C ASN A 402 -11.22 -11.86 9.21
N GLU A 403 -11.67 -11.56 10.43
CA GLU A 403 -11.00 -12.07 11.65
C GLU A 403 -10.82 -13.60 11.68
N GLU A 404 -11.77 -14.35 11.13
CA GLU A 404 -11.70 -15.81 11.09
C GLU A 404 -10.56 -16.31 10.20
N PHE A 405 -10.41 -15.74 9.01
CA PHE A 405 -9.36 -16.13 8.08
C PHE A 405 -7.97 -15.73 8.57
N ARG A 406 -7.84 -14.60 9.29
CA ARG A 406 -6.58 -14.22 9.95
C ARG A 406 -6.14 -15.26 10.96
N LYS A 407 -7.08 -15.77 11.76
CA LYS A 407 -6.81 -16.85 12.74
C LYS A 407 -6.35 -18.11 12.03
N LEU A 408 -6.96 -18.47 10.90
CA LEU A 408 -6.54 -19.63 10.12
C LEU A 408 -5.10 -19.50 9.62
N ILE A 409 -4.71 -18.35 9.05
CA ILE A 409 -3.35 -18.10 8.58
C ILE A 409 -2.33 -18.21 9.71
N ALA A 410 -2.57 -17.53 10.83
CA ALA A 410 -1.68 -17.60 11.99
C ALA A 410 -1.55 -19.06 12.49
N LEU A 411 -2.67 -19.79 12.59
CA LEU A 411 -2.68 -21.19 13.00
C LEU A 411 -1.92 -22.11 12.04
N ASP A 412 -1.95 -21.86 10.74
CA ASP A 412 -1.21 -22.66 9.77
C ASP A 412 0.30 -22.44 9.86
N ILE A 413 0.75 -21.19 10.03
CA ILE A 413 2.16 -20.88 10.26
C ILE A 413 2.62 -21.51 11.58
N ILE A 414 1.83 -21.35 12.66
CA ILE A 414 2.09 -21.96 13.97
C ILE A 414 2.23 -23.49 13.82
N LYS A 415 1.26 -24.16 13.19
CA LYS A 415 1.30 -25.61 12.98
C LYS A 415 2.50 -26.04 12.14
N SER A 416 2.88 -25.24 11.15
CA SER A 416 4.03 -25.50 10.30
C SER A 416 5.33 -25.46 11.10
N ILE A 417 5.54 -24.43 11.91
CA ILE A 417 6.71 -24.32 12.80
C ILE A 417 6.70 -25.43 13.86
N GLN A 418 5.54 -25.71 14.46
CA GLN A 418 5.37 -26.74 15.49
C GLN A 418 5.57 -28.17 14.97
N SER A 419 5.35 -28.41 13.67
CA SER A 419 5.41 -29.76 13.08
C SER A 419 6.75 -30.48 13.23
N THR A 420 7.83 -29.74 13.55
CA THR A 420 9.18 -30.29 13.69
C THR A 420 9.72 -30.25 15.13
N GLY A 421 8.87 -29.92 16.12
CA GLY A 421 9.18 -30.05 17.56
C GLY A 421 9.34 -28.75 18.35
N ILE A 422 9.21 -27.57 17.74
CA ILE A 422 9.16 -26.28 18.49
C ILE A 422 7.78 -26.19 19.16
N LYS A 423 7.71 -26.08 20.49
CA LYS A 423 6.41 -26.06 21.20
C LYS A 423 5.87 -24.66 21.42
N ASN A 424 6.72 -23.70 21.77
CA ASN A 424 6.30 -22.36 22.17
C ASN A 424 6.33 -21.43 20.96
N VAL A 425 5.18 -21.25 20.32
CA VAL A 425 5.00 -20.35 19.19
C VAL A 425 3.83 -19.43 19.49
N ASP A 426 4.14 -18.17 19.78
CA ASP A 426 3.15 -17.12 20.00
C ASP A 426 2.98 -16.28 18.73
N HIS A 427 1.90 -15.50 18.66
CA HIS A 427 1.66 -14.62 17.51
C HIS A 427 1.04 -13.29 17.94
N ILE A 428 1.39 -12.23 17.22
CA ILE A 428 0.80 -10.90 17.38
C ILE A 428 0.31 -10.41 16.01
N ASN A 429 -0.95 -9.97 15.99
CA ASN A 429 -1.55 -9.32 14.84
C ASN A 429 -1.32 -7.79 14.91
N LEU A 430 -0.61 -7.25 13.95
CA LEU A 430 -0.25 -5.84 13.87
C LEU A 430 -1.39 -4.94 13.34
N ALA A 431 -2.36 -5.50 12.61
CA ALA A 431 -3.42 -4.74 11.91
C ALA A 431 -4.49 -4.10 12.82
N LEU A 432 -4.52 -4.44 14.11
CA LEU A 432 -5.51 -3.96 15.07
C LEU A 432 -4.92 -3.03 16.14
N GLY A 433 -3.71 -2.51 15.91
CA GLY A 433 -2.98 -1.75 16.93
C GLY A 433 -2.92 -2.56 18.23
N GLY A 434 -2.47 -3.81 18.11
CA GLY A 434 -2.64 -4.91 19.07
C GLY A 434 -2.75 -4.46 20.53
N LYS A 435 -3.64 -5.10 21.30
CA LYS A 435 -3.82 -4.79 22.74
C LYS A 435 -2.52 -4.77 23.54
N GLU A 436 -1.47 -5.42 23.03
CA GLU A 436 -0.13 -5.43 23.60
C GLU A 436 0.75 -4.35 22.96
N LYS A 437 1.31 -3.49 23.82
CA LYS A 437 2.32 -2.52 23.43
C LYS A 437 3.58 -3.28 22.97
N LEU A 438 3.98 -3.10 21.71
CA LEU A 438 5.24 -3.63 21.20
C LEU A 438 6.40 -2.91 21.90
N THR A 439 7.29 -3.67 22.52
CA THR A 439 8.46 -3.16 23.24
C THR A 439 9.62 -4.14 23.09
N LEU A 440 10.84 -3.66 23.29
CA LEU A 440 12.05 -4.48 23.16
C LEU A 440 12.04 -5.59 24.21
N GLU A 441 11.62 -5.27 25.44
CA GLU A 441 11.47 -6.24 26.53
C GLU A 441 10.51 -7.38 26.18
N ASN A 442 9.44 -7.10 25.42
CA ASN A 442 8.54 -8.14 24.95
C ASN A 442 9.19 -9.03 23.90
N PHE A 443 9.97 -8.45 22.98
CA PHE A 443 10.68 -9.19 21.93
C PHE A 443 11.81 -10.07 22.51
N GLN A 444 12.56 -9.55 23.48
CA GLN A 444 13.63 -10.28 24.19
C GLN A 444 13.15 -11.53 24.96
N ARG A 445 11.84 -11.77 25.07
CA ARG A 445 11.29 -13.01 25.66
C ARG A 445 11.32 -14.19 24.70
N TYR A 446 11.56 -13.92 23.42
CA TYR A 446 11.58 -14.88 22.33
C TYR A 446 13.00 -15.03 21.81
N ASP A 447 13.34 -16.25 21.39
CA ASP A 447 14.65 -16.56 20.81
C ASP A 447 14.68 -16.14 19.34
N SER A 448 13.54 -16.26 18.63
CA SER A 448 13.39 -15.75 17.27
C SER A 448 12.03 -15.09 17.01
N ILE A 449 12.06 -14.09 16.14
CA ILE A 449 10.87 -13.40 15.62
C ILE A 449 10.71 -13.77 14.16
N PHE A 450 9.51 -14.24 13.81
CA PHE A 450 9.11 -14.62 12.47
C PHE A 450 8.19 -13.55 11.89
N LEU A 451 8.68 -12.81 10.91
CA LEU A 451 8.01 -11.66 10.35
C LEU A 451 7.33 -12.02 9.03
N THR A 452 6.01 -12.17 9.09
CA THR A 452 5.16 -12.51 7.95
C THR A 452 4.28 -11.31 7.62
N PHE A 453 4.32 -10.76 6.41
CA PHE A 453 3.40 -9.68 6.05
C PHE A 453 2.47 -10.11 4.93
N GLY A 454 1.30 -9.46 4.85
CA GLY A 454 0.45 -9.30 3.68
C GLY A 454 0.46 -7.82 3.27
N ASP A 455 -0.20 -7.48 2.16
CA ASP A 455 -0.12 -6.19 1.44
C ASP A 455 -0.59 -4.92 2.20
N ASP A 456 -0.82 -5.02 3.51
CA ASP A 456 -1.63 -4.07 4.27
C ASP A 456 -0.94 -3.44 5.49
N TYR A 457 -1.60 -2.38 5.96
CA TYR A 457 -1.20 -1.35 6.91
C TYR A 457 -0.46 -1.84 8.16
N ILE A 458 0.82 -1.45 8.28
CA ILE A 458 1.53 -1.40 9.57
C ILE A 458 1.32 0.02 10.12
N PRO A 459 0.70 0.18 11.31
CA PRO A 459 0.39 1.50 11.88
C PRO A 459 1.62 2.40 12.05
N ASP A 460 2.78 1.80 12.36
CA ASP A 460 4.05 2.48 12.54
C ASP A 460 5.23 1.62 12.05
N ARG A 461 5.57 1.79 10.76
CA ARG A 461 6.62 1.03 10.06
C ARG A 461 8.03 1.34 10.57
N SER A 462 8.27 2.60 10.92
CA SER A 462 9.59 3.05 11.39
C SER A 462 9.86 2.58 12.79
N SER A 463 8.93 2.79 13.73
CA SER A 463 9.12 2.34 15.12
C SER A 463 9.23 0.82 15.22
N LEU A 464 8.44 0.07 14.44
CA LEU A 464 8.58 -1.39 14.40
C LEU A 464 9.95 -1.81 13.85
N GLY A 465 10.44 -1.16 12.79
CA GLY A 465 11.73 -1.49 12.24
C GLY A 465 12.91 -1.07 13.13
N ASP A 466 12.81 0.05 13.84
CA ASP A 466 13.79 0.44 14.86
C ASP A 466 13.82 -0.58 16.00
N LEU A 467 12.65 -1.05 16.44
CA LEU A 467 12.51 -2.05 17.50
C LEU A 467 13.08 -3.41 17.09
N LEU A 468 12.85 -3.82 15.85
CA LEU A 468 13.42 -5.06 15.30
C LEU A 468 14.93 -4.94 15.12
N ALA A 469 15.45 -3.77 14.77
CA ALA A 469 16.89 -3.52 14.73
C ALA A 469 17.51 -3.64 16.12
N ASP A 470 16.93 -3.01 17.16
CA ASP A 470 17.37 -3.15 18.55
C ASP A 470 17.39 -4.62 18.98
N TYR A 471 16.31 -5.35 18.71
CA TYR A 471 16.22 -6.77 19.05
C TYR A 471 17.30 -7.62 18.38
N VAL A 472 17.63 -7.35 17.11
CA VAL A 472 18.70 -8.07 16.39
C VAL A 472 20.08 -7.67 16.93
N GLU A 473 20.31 -6.41 17.25
CA GLU A 473 21.56 -5.94 17.85
C GLU A 473 21.82 -6.56 19.23
N ASP A 474 20.75 -6.84 19.99
CA ASP A 474 20.78 -7.55 21.28
C ASP A 474 20.99 -9.07 21.17
N GLY A 475 21.17 -9.59 19.95
CA GLY A 475 21.41 -11.02 19.72
C GLY A 475 20.17 -11.82 19.32
N GLY A 476 19.01 -11.18 19.15
CA GLY A 476 17.76 -11.84 18.78
C GLY A 476 17.71 -12.24 17.30
N GLY A 477 17.23 -13.45 17.01
CA GLY A 477 17.08 -13.94 15.64
C GLY A 477 15.85 -13.41 14.92
N LEU A 478 15.99 -12.97 13.66
CA LEU A 478 14.88 -12.43 12.88
C LEU A 478 14.72 -13.14 11.53
N VAL A 479 13.54 -13.68 11.25
CA VAL A 479 13.15 -14.21 9.93
C VAL A 479 12.26 -13.20 9.23
N ILE A 480 12.64 -12.80 8.02
CA ILE A 480 11.95 -11.81 7.19
C ILE A 480 11.44 -12.49 5.92
N CYS A 481 10.12 -12.57 5.76
CA CYS A 481 9.51 -13.08 4.54
C CYS A 481 9.50 -12.05 3.40
N SER A 482 9.43 -12.53 2.16
CA SER A 482 9.59 -11.78 0.88
C SER A 482 8.99 -10.38 0.86
N ILE A 483 7.75 -10.21 1.31
CA ILE A 483 7.00 -8.95 1.18
C ILE A 483 7.17 -7.97 2.35
N ALA A 484 8.04 -8.30 3.31
CA ALA A 484 8.27 -7.49 4.51
C ALA A 484 9.13 -6.24 4.28
N CYS A 485 10.17 -6.35 3.46
CA CYS A 485 11.28 -5.40 3.46
C CYS A 485 11.86 -5.10 2.08
N CYS A 486 11.43 -5.82 1.04
CA CYS A 486 12.15 -5.89 -0.23
C CYS A 486 11.28 -5.55 -1.46
N LEU A 487 10.12 -4.92 -1.28
CA LEU A 487 9.26 -4.47 -2.38
C LEU A 487 9.81 -3.20 -3.07
N PRO A 488 9.44 -2.93 -4.33
CA PRO A 488 9.79 -1.69 -5.03
C PRO A 488 9.17 -0.43 -4.39
N ASP A 489 7.95 -0.56 -3.85
CA ASP A 489 7.22 0.52 -3.19
C ASP A 489 7.74 0.70 -1.76
N GLU A 490 8.44 1.81 -1.49
CA GLU A 490 9.04 2.10 -0.17
C GLU A 490 8.00 2.24 0.95
N ASP A 491 6.79 2.66 0.61
CA ASP A 491 5.70 2.85 1.58
C ASP A 491 5.08 1.51 2.01
N LEU A 492 5.37 0.42 1.28
CA LEU A 492 4.94 -0.93 1.60
C LEU A 492 5.92 -1.71 2.46
N ASN A 493 7.19 -1.31 2.46
CA ASN A 493 8.20 -1.98 3.24
C ASN A 493 8.11 -1.61 4.72
N LEU A 494 8.73 -2.41 5.57
CA LEU A 494 9.18 -1.94 6.88
C LEU A 494 10.10 -0.72 6.70
N GLN A 495 10.14 0.17 7.68
CA GLN A 495 10.98 1.38 7.64
C GLN A 495 11.91 1.40 8.87
N GLY A 496 12.62 2.49 9.12
CA GLY A 496 13.56 2.57 10.26
C GLY A 496 14.86 1.81 10.05
N ARG A 497 15.61 1.62 11.13
CA ARG A 497 17.00 1.12 11.13
C ARG A 497 17.17 -0.24 10.51
N ILE A 498 16.19 -1.12 10.62
CA ILE A 498 16.22 -2.44 9.97
C ILE A 498 16.47 -2.34 8.46
N ILE A 499 16.00 -1.27 7.81
CA ILE A 499 16.25 -0.98 6.40
C ILE A 499 17.47 -0.08 6.23
N THR A 500 17.51 1.08 6.90
CA THR A 500 18.53 2.11 6.66
C THR A 500 19.94 1.64 7.01
N ASP A 501 20.07 0.81 8.06
CA ASP A 501 21.36 0.30 8.53
C ASP A 501 21.71 -1.05 7.90
N GLY A 502 20.80 -1.56 7.06
CA GLY A 502 21.04 -2.66 6.15
C GLY A 502 21.09 -4.05 6.79
N PHE A 503 20.18 -4.34 7.72
CA PHE A 503 20.06 -5.65 8.35
C PHE A 503 19.57 -6.74 7.38
N CYS A 504 18.73 -6.39 6.41
CA CYS A 504 18.22 -7.35 5.42
C CYS A 504 19.35 -7.96 4.55
N PRO A 505 19.37 -9.30 4.33
CA PRO A 505 20.36 -9.98 3.49
C PRO A 505 20.36 -9.57 2.01
N VAL A 506 19.22 -9.14 1.47
CA VAL A 506 19.05 -8.78 0.06
C VAL A 506 18.74 -7.30 -0.11
N ASN A 507 19.05 -6.75 -1.28
CA ASN A 507 18.51 -5.46 -1.70
C ASN A 507 17.06 -5.62 -2.18
N ARG A 508 16.37 -4.49 -2.34
CA ARG A 508 15.02 -4.45 -2.90
C ARG A 508 14.99 -5.10 -4.28
N GLY A 509 13.86 -5.72 -4.61
CA GLY A 509 13.65 -6.36 -5.90
C GLY A 509 12.21 -6.19 -6.36
N VAL A 510 11.86 -6.90 -7.44
CA VAL A 510 10.53 -6.83 -8.06
C VAL A 510 9.68 -7.98 -7.55
N ALA A 511 8.48 -7.68 -7.03
CA ALA A 511 7.53 -8.71 -6.65
C ALA A 511 7.04 -9.46 -7.90
N VAL A 512 7.05 -10.79 -7.83
CA VAL A 512 6.55 -11.68 -8.87
C VAL A 512 5.32 -12.40 -8.33
N GLU A 513 4.25 -12.41 -9.11
CA GLU A 513 2.99 -13.09 -8.80
C GLU A 513 2.50 -13.95 -9.97
N GLY A 514 1.62 -14.91 -9.69
CA GLY A 514 0.97 -15.74 -10.71
C GLY A 514 1.86 -16.86 -11.30
N VAL A 515 3.11 -16.96 -10.85
CA VAL A 515 4.10 -17.94 -11.31
C VAL A 515 4.53 -18.81 -10.12
N ALA A 516 4.28 -20.11 -10.20
CA ALA A 516 4.77 -21.04 -9.21
C ALA A 516 6.28 -21.25 -9.35
N THR A 517 6.99 -21.21 -8.23
CA THR A 517 8.43 -21.50 -8.16
C THR A 517 8.68 -22.67 -7.22
N THR A 518 9.66 -23.50 -7.58
CA THR A 518 10.08 -24.66 -6.79
C THR A 518 11.49 -24.49 -6.26
N LEU A 519 11.97 -25.43 -5.43
CA LEU A 519 13.36 -25.45 -4.99
C LEU A 519 14.29 -25.57 -6.22
N GLY A 520 15.18 -24.58 -6.38
CA GLY A 520 16.25 -24.59 -7.36
C GLY A 520 17.56 -25.11 -6.78
N GLU A 521 18.67 -24.45 -7.14
CA GLU A 521 20.00 -24.79 -6.66
C GLU A 521 20.14 -24.59 -5.13
N VAL A 522 20.61 -25.61 -4.42
CA VAL A 522 20.98 -25.51 -3.00
C VAL A 522 22.48 -25.24 -2.91
N LEU A 523 22.83 -24.00 -2.57
CA LEU A 523 24.22 -23.52 -2.54
C LEU A 523 24.98 -24.06 -1.33
N LEU A 524 24.29 -24.21 -0.19
CA LEU A 524 24.85 -24.73 1.06
C LEU A 524 24.04 -25.94 1.56
N PRO A 525 24.22 -27.13 0.99
CA PRO A 525 23.39 -28.31 1.29
C PRO A 525 23.53 -28.83 2.72
N ASN A 526 24.68 -28.59 3.36
CA ASN A 526 24.93 -28.97 4.76
C ASN A 526 24.51 -27.91 5.78
N HIS A 527 23.95 -26.77 5.32
CA HIS A 527 23.49 -25.72 6.22
C HIS A 527 22.31 -26.23 7.07
N PRO A 528 22.24 -25.94 8.38
CA PRO A 528 21.14 -26.43 9.24
C PRO A 528 19.74 -26.12 8.71
N ILE A 529 19.57 -24.98 8.03
CA ILE A 529 18.30 -24.60 7.37
C ILE A 529 17.83 -25.63 6.33
N MET A 530 18.76 -26.29 5.63
CA MET A 530 18.47 -27.28 4.58
C MET A 530 18.35 -28.71 5.12
N LYS A 531 18.46 -28.90 6.44
CA LYS A 531 18.34 -30.22 7.05
C LYS A 531 16.97 -30.84 6.73
N ASP A 532 16.99 -32.03 6.15
CA ASP A 532 15.81 -32.80 5.76
C ASP A 532 14.92 -32.10 4.70
N VAL A 533 15.44 -31.09 3.99
CA VAL A 533 14.73 -30.39 2.91
C VAL A 533 15.14 -30.97 1.56
N LYS A 534 14.18 -31.51 0.80
CA LYS A 534 14.38 -32.08 -0.53
C LYS A 534 13.60 -31.35 -1.62
N SER A 535 12.52 -30.68 -1.24
CA SER A 535 11.56 -30.09 -2.16
C SER A 535 10.92 -28.85 -1.55
N TRP A 536 10.60 -27.89 -2.43
CA TRP A 536 9.78 -26.74 -2.14
C TRP A 536 8.93 -26.47 -3.38
N ASP A 537 7.67 -26.12 -3.17
CA ASP A 537 6.78 -25.59 -4.21
C ASP A 537 5.94 -24.48 -3.56
N GLY A 538 6.15 -23.24 -3.99
CA GLY A 538 5.47 -22.07 -3.46
C GLY A 538 4.05 -21.89 -3.96
N GLY A 539 3.61 -22.61 -5.00
CA GLY A 539 2.33 -22.35 -5.65
C GLY A 539 2.27 -20.99 -6.36
N LYS A 540 1.16 -20.74 -7.09
CA LYS A 540 1.07 -19.58 -8.00
C LYS A 540 0.90 -18.23 -7.30
N TYR A 541 0.40 -18.21 -6.07
CA TYR A 541 0.08 -16.99 -5.34
C TYR A 541 0.99 -16.73 -4.14
N SER A 542 1.99 -17.59 -3.89
CA SER A 542 3.06 -17.23 -2.96
C SER A 542 4.03 -16.30 -3.67
N TRP A 543 3.90 -15.00 -3.40
CA TRP A 543 4.76 -13.99 -4.00
C TRP A 543 6.21 -14.15 -3.53
N HIS A 544 7.13 -13.99 -4.48
CA HIS A 544 8.55 -13.89 -4.21
C HIS A 544 9.11 -12.62 -4.84
N ILE A 545 10.24 -12.15 -4.31
CA ILE A 545 10.96 -10.99 -4.78
C ILE A 545 12.07 -11.45 -5.71
N LYS A 546 12.00 -11.04 -6.97
CA LYS A 546 13.08 -11.21 -7.93
C LYS A 546 14.16 -10.18 -7.64
N THR A 547 15.27 -10.66 -7.07
CA THR A 547 16.47 -9.87 -6.77
C THR A 547 17.71 -10.74 -7.00
N ASP A 548 18.72 -10.19 -7.68
CA ASP A 548 20.05 -10.76 -7.86
C ASP A 548 21.11 -10.00 -7.01
N GLN A 549 20.71 -8.93 -6.34
CA GLN A 549 21.58 -8.03 -5.58
C GLN A 549 21.60 -8.40 -4.10
N MET A 550 22.56 -9.24 -3.71
CA MET A 550 22.86 -9.54 -2.31
C MET A 550 23.51 -8.33 -1.61
N LYS A 551 23.20 -8.12 -0.32
CA LYS A 551 23.97 -7.15 0.48
C LYS A 551 25.34 -7.72 0.83
N LYS A 552 26.31 -6.83 1.04
CA LYS A 552 27.62 -7.20 1.58
C LYS A 552 27.45 -8.01 2.87
N ASP A 553 28.27 -9.05 3.02
CA ASP A 553 28.32 -9.97 4.16
C ASP A 553 27.07 -10.86 4.33
N ALA A 554 26.17 -10.88 3.35
CA ALA A 554 25.06 -11.82 3.30
C ALA A 554 25.48 -13.14 2.63
N THR A 555 24.98 -14.26 3.15
CA THR A 555 25.30 -15.61 2.68
C THR A 555 24.05 -16.25 2.05
N PRO A 556 24.03 -16.49 0.72
CA PRO A 556 22.92 -17.19 0.09
C PRO A 556 23.02 -18.70 0.35
N ILE A 557 21.87 -19.33 0.66
CA ILE A 557 21.79 -20.75 1.04
C ILE A 557 21.14 -21.58 -0.06
N ALA A 558 20.07 -21.07 -0.68
CA ALA A 558 19.35 -21.75 -1.73
C ALA A 558 18.70 -20.74 -2.70
N LYS A 559 18.41 -21.21 -3.92
CA LYS A 559 17.69 -20.47 -4.96
C LYS A 559 16.35 -21.13 -5.27
N LEU A 560 15.44 -20.34 -5.84
CA LEU A 560 14.23 -20.84 -6.49
C LEU A 560 14.55 -21.32 -7.91
N SER A 561 13.61 -22.05 -8.52
CA SER A 561 13.72 -22.60 -9.88
C SER A 561 13.93 -21.54 -10.97
N ASP A 562 13.63 -20.28 -10.70
CA ASP A 562 13.86 -19.14 -11.60
C ASP A 562 15.20 -18.42 -11.33
N ASN A 563 16.10 -19.07 -10.58
CA ASN A 563 17.41 -18.60 -10.12
C ASN A 563 17.39 -17.42 -9.14
N THR A 564 16.23 -17.00 -8.64
CA THR A 564 16.16 -15.97 -7.59
C THR A 564 16.60 -16.52 -6.24
N VAL A 565 17.16 -15.66 -5.38
CA VAL A 565 17.57 -16.08 -4.03
C VAL A 565 16.33 -16.53 -3.25
N PHE A 566 16.34 -17.77 -2.76
CA PHE A 566 15.26 -18.31 -1.95
C PHE A 566 15.49 -18.04 -0.47
N ILE A 567 16.69 -18.37 0.01
CA ILE A 567 17.07 -18.23 1.41
C ILE A 567 18.45 -17.58 1.48
N ALA A 568 18.58 -16.55 2.31
CA ALA A 568 19.87 -15.95 2.63
C ALA A 568 19.93 -15.52 4.09
N THR A 569 21.12 -15.54 4.68
CA THR A 569 21.37 -15.10 6.06
C THR A 569 22.32 -13.91 6.07
N LYS A 570 22.24 -13.10 7.13
CA LYS A 570 23.18 -12.01 7.39
C LYS A 570 23.27 -11.73 8.89
N LYS A 571 24.49 -11.52 9.39
CA LYS A 571 24.75 -10.90 10.70
C LYS A 571 25.28 -9.49 10.49
N LYS A 572 24.81 -8.53 11.29
CA LYS A 572 25.28 -7.14 11.22
C LYS A 572 26.63 -6.98 11.90
N SER A 573 26.85 -7.72 12.99
CA SER A 573 28.11 -7.83 13.72
C SER A 573 28.27 -9.26 14.28
N PRO A 574 29.46 -9.66 14.76
CA PRO A 574 29.64 -10.99 15.37
C PRO A 574 28.75 -11.25 16.61
N SER A 575 28.26 -10.19 17.26
CA SER A 575 27.40 -10.27 18.45
C SER A 575 25.91 -10.08 18.16
N SER A 576 25.54 -9.61 16.97
CA SER A 576 24.14 -9.46 16.58
C SER A 576 23.53 -10.82 16.23
N GLY A 577 22.23 -10.95 16.42
CA GLY A 577 21.47 -12.11 15.96
C GLY A 577 21.46 -12.22 14.44
N THR A 578 21.09 -13.40 13.94
CA THR A 578 21.00 -13.65 12.51
C THR A 578 19.68 -13.14 11.92
N VAL A 579 19.78 -12.38 10.83
CA VAL A 579 18.64 -12.04 9.98
C VAL A 579 18.58 -13.00 8.81
N ILE A 580 17.44 -13.68 8.65
CA ILE A 580 17.18 -14.63 7.57
C ILE A 580 16.15 -14.03 6.62
N PHE A 581 16.50 -13.92 5.34
CA PHE A 581 15.55 -13.63 4.28
C PHE A 581 14.98 -14.95 3.74
N LEU A 582 13.65 -15.11 3.79
CA LEU A 582 12.93 -16.25 3.27
C LEU A 582 11.97 -15.77 2.17
N ASN A 583 12.28 -16.09 0.92
CA ASN A 583 11.64 -15.47 -0.25
C ASN A 583 10.31 -16.14 -0.62
N THR A 584 9.32 -16.10 0.27
CA THR A 584 8.00 -16.67 0.07
C THR A 584 6.98 -16.07 1.04
N ILE A 585 5.70 -16.09 0.65
CA ILE A 585 4.58 -15.99 1.60
C ILE A 585 4.44 -17.34 2.32
N PRO A 586 4.65 -17.39 3.66
CA PRO A 586 4.78 -18.64 4.41
C PRO A 586 3.43 -19.26 4.78
N ILE A 587 2.49 -19.33 3.83
CA ILE A 587 1.14 -19.89 4.02
C ILE A 587 1.02 -21.17 3.21
N SER A 588 0.47 -22.23 3.80
CA SER A 588 0.25 -23.47 3.07
C SER A 588 -1.03 -23.46 2.24
N ASP A 589 -1.08 -24.29 1.21
CA ASP A 589 -2.26 -24.49 0.36
C ASP A 589 -3.44 -25.19 1.08
N GLY A 590 -3.25 -25.64 2.32
CA GLY A 590 -4.30 -26.20 3.18
C GLY A 590 -5.39 -25.21 3.58
N ILE A 591 -5.15 -23.90 3.47
CA ILE A 591 -6.15 -22.85 3.77
C ILE A 591 -6.85 -22.36 2.50
N LEU A 592 -6.08 -22.14 1.42
CA LEU A 592 -6.52 -21.40 0.23
C LEU A 592 -6.83 -22.29 -0.98
N GLY A 593 -6.76 -23.62 -0.82
CA GLY A 593 -6.95 -24.58 -1.89
C GLY A 593 -5.64 -24.94 -2.60
N SER A 594 -5.59 -26.19 -3.08
CA SER A 594 -4.39 -26.81 -3.65
C SER A 594 -3.73 -25.99 -4.75
N GLY A 595 -2.41 -25.82 -4.67
CA GLY A 595 -1.58 -25.15 -5.69
C GLY A 595 -1.63 -23.61 -5.69
N ASN A 596 -2.41 -23.00 -4.79
CA ASN A 596 -2.47 -21.55 -4.66
C ASN A 596 -1.32 -21.00 -3.82
N MET A 597 -1.01 -21.64 -2.71
CA MET A 597 0.10 -21.28 -1.82
C MET A 597 1.09 -22.45 -1.72
N PHE A 598 2.02 -22.44 -0.75
CA PHE A 598 3.04 -23.48 -0.74
C PHE A 598 2.41 -24.86 -0.51
N LEU A 599 2.84 -25.83 -1.30
CA LEU A 599 2.25 -27.16 -1.33
C LEU A 599 2.55 -27.92 -0.03
N LEU A 600 1.53 -28.37 0.69
CA LEU A 600 1.69 -29.14 1.92
C LEU A 600 2.49 -30.45 1.77
N ALA A 601 2.50 -31.03 0.57
CA ALA A 601 3.25 -32.24 0.26
C ALA A 601 4.76 -31.98 0.06
N SER A 602 5.18 -30.71 -0.06
CA SER A 602 6.59 -30.31 -0.11
C SER A 602 7.17 -30.11 1.30
N ASP A 603 8.48 -29.88 1.40
CA ASP A 603 9.17 -29.69 2.69
C ASP A 603 9.03 -28.26 3.25
N GLY A 604 8.00 -27.50 2.83
CA GLY A 604 7.79 -26.12 3.26
C GLY A 604 7.67 -25.94 4.77
N ARG A 605 6.97 -26.87 5.46
CA ARG A 605 6.89 -26.84 6.94
C ARG A 605 8.26 -27.04 7.60
N THR A 606 9.07 -27.93 7.04
CA THR A 606 10.42 -28.20 7.49
C THR A 606 11.29 -26.95 7.31
N ILE A 607 11.21 -26.28 6.16
CA ILE A 607 11.92 -25.01 5.91
C ILE A 607 11.52 -23.95 6.95
N LEU A 608 10.21 -23.72 7.14
CA LEU A 608 9.71 -22.71 8.10
C LEU A 608 10.22 -22.97 9.51
N ALA A 609 10.24 -24.22 9.95
CA ALA A 609 10.72 -24.55 11.27
C ALA A 609 12.25 -24.47 11.38
N ASN A 610 12.98 -24.90 10.35
CA ASN A 610 14.45 -24.84 10.36
C ASN A 610 14.96 -23.39 10.36
N VAL A 611 14.30 -22.46 9.64
CA VAL A 611 14.69 -21.04 9.70
C VAL A 611 14.36 -20.43 11.06
N ALA A 612 13.21 -20.77 11.67
CA ALA A 612 12.85 -20.30 13.01
C ALA A 612 13.82 -20.82 14.08
N GLU A 613 14.22 -22.09 13.94
CA GLU A 613 15.20 -22.76 14.78
C GLU A 613 16.58 -22.13 14.65
N PHE A 614 17.09 -22.00 13.43
CA PHE A 614 18.41 -21.45 13.17
C PHE A 614 18.54 -20.02 13.68
N ALA A 615 17.54 -19.18 13.42
CA ALA A 615 17.53 -17.80 13.92
C ALA A 615 17.62 -17.73 15.45
N GLY A 616 17.00 -18.66 16.18
CA GLY A 616 16.95 -18.61 17.65
C GLY A 616 18.15 -19.21 18.39
N ILE A 617 19.16 -19.74 17.68
CA ILE A 617 20.30 -20.45 18.30
C ILE A 617 21.65 -19.89 17.88
N ASP A 618 21.75 -19.39 16.66
CA ASP A 618 22.97 -18.81 16.08
C ASP A 618 23.14 -17.34 16.45
#